data_AF-A0AAD6RSM5-F1
#
_entry.id   AF-A0AAD6RSM5-F1
#
_cell.length_a   1.000
_cell.length_b   1.000
_cell.length_c   1.000
_cell.angle_alpha   90.00
_cell.angle_beta   90.00
_cell.angle_gamma   90.00
#
_symmetry.space_group_name_H-M   'P 1'
#
loop_
_entity.id
_entity.type
_entity.pdbx_description
1 polymer ?
#
loop_
_entity_poly.entity_id
_entity_poly.type
_entity_poly.pdbx_seq_one_letter_code
_entity_poly.pdbx_strand_id
1 'polypeptide(L)' 'MPAQSRVTVNIWGIGREPINWTEPGRFYPERFLDSSMDYKGIDFKFIPFGSGILFGMATVVLPLAQLLWF' A
#
# COMPACT_ATOMS: atom_id res chain seq x y z
N MET A 1 -11.97 19.37 14.31
CA MET A 1 -12.61 19.26 12.98
C MET A 1 -14.05 19.74 13.12
N PRO A 2 -14.47 20.79 12.40
CA PRO A 2 -15.86 21.23 12.40
C PRO A 2 -16.81 20.09 12.01
N ALA A 3 -18.03 20.08 12.55
CA ALA A 3 -19.06 19.17 12.07
C ALA A 3 -19.22 19.35 10.55
N GLN A 4 -19.35 18.24 9.81
CA GLN A 4 -19.44 18.19 8.33
C GLN A 4 -18.14 18.44 7.55
N SER A 5 -16.98 18.54 8.20
CA SER A 5 -15.71 18.58 7.48
C SER A 5 -15.39 17.21 6.86
N ARG A 6 -15.12 17.16 5.55
CA ARG A 6 -14.66 15.96 4.86
C ARG A 6 -13.13 15.90 4.90
N VAL A 7 -12.59 14.80 5.40
CA VAL A 7 -11.15 14.50 5.36
C VAL A 7 -10.89 13.52 4.23
N THR A 8 -9.89 13.80 3.40
CA THR A 8 -9.41 12.90 2.35
C THR A 8 -7.93 12.63 2.53
N VAL A 9 -7.49 11.41 2.19
CA VAL A 9 -6.08 11.01 2.25
C VAL A 9 -5.58 10.82 0.84
N ASN A 10 -4.53 11.56 0.45
CA ASN A 10 -3.90 11.42 -0.86
C ASN A 10 -2.90 10.25 -0.88
N ILE A 11 -3.43 9.04 -0.94
CA ILE A 11 -2.61 7.80 -0.94
C ILE A 11 -1.68 7.76 -2.18
N TRP A 12 -2.14 8.29 -3.32
CA TRP A 12 -1.33 8.35 -4.55
C TRP A 12 -0.07 9.19 -4.38
N GLY A 13 -0.20 10.36 -3.73
CA GLY A 13 0.93 11.24 -3.42
C GLY A 13 1.89 10.60 -2.41
N ILE A 14 1.35 10.03 -1.33
CA ILE A 14 2.14 9.36 -0.28
C ILE A 14 2.97 8.22 -0.87
N GLY A 15 2.38 7.41 -1.76
CA GLY A 15 3.06 6.29 -2.42
C GLY A 15 4.12 6.68 -3.46
N ARG A 16 4.24 7.98 -3.79
CA ARG A 16 5.18 8.50 -4.81
C ARG A 16 6.12 9.58 -4.28
N GLU A 17 6.05 9.87 -2.99
CA GLU A 17 6.84 10.95 -2.40
C GLU A 17 8.31 10.52 -2.25
N PRO A 18 9.28 11.23 -2.86
CA PRO A 18 10.70 10.85 -2.80
C PRO A 18 11.31 10.84 -1.40
N ILE A 19 10.72 11.59 -0.46
CA ILE A 19 11.15 11.59 0.95
C ILE A 19 10.84 10.26 1.66
N ASN A 20 9.83 9.54 1.17
CA ASN A 20 9.32 8.31 1.76
C ASN A 20 9.77 7.08 0.97
N TRP A 21 10.05 7.23 -0.32
CA TRP A 21 10.36 6.14 -1.23
C TRP A 21 11.57 6.47 -2.10
N THR A 22 12.62 5.66 -2.01
CA THR A 22 13.72 5.67 -2.99
C THR A 22 13.17 5.30 -4.37
N GLU A 23 13.51 6.01 -5.45
CA GLU A 23 13.02 5.73 -6.81
C GLU A 23 11.48 5.47 -6.89
N PRO A 24 10.62 6.45 -6.49
CA PRO A 24 9.18 6.23 -6.32
C PRO A 24 8.43 5.91 -7.63
N GLY A 25 9.00 6.26 -8.78
CA GLY A 25 8.43 5.97 -10.10
C GLY A 25 8.75 4.58 -10.64
N ARG A 26 9.67 3.84 -9.99
CA ARG A 26 10.13 2.53 -10.45
C ARG A 26 9.32 1.41 -9.80
N PHE A 27 8.90 0.42 -10.59
CA PHE A 27 8.43 -0.85 -10.05
C PHE A 27 9.61 -1.58 -9.41
N TYR A 28 9.68 -1.54 -8.09
CA TYR A 28 10.81 -2.07 -7.31
C TYR A 28 10.28 -2.86 -6.10
N PRO A 29 9.79 -4.10 -6.31
CA PRO A 29 9.19 -4.93 -5.26
C PRO A 29 10.21 -5.40 -4.22
N GLU A 30 11.49 -5.52 -4.57
CA GLU A 30 12.54 -6.01 -3.66
C GLU A 30 12.76 -5.07 -2.46
N ARG A 31 12.34 -3.80 -2.56
CA ARG A 31 12.39 -2.84 -1.43
C ARG A 31 11.65 -3.30 -0.18
N PHE A 32 10.74 -4.27 -0.32
CA PHE A 32 9.92 -4.79 0.77
C PHE A 32 10.50 -6.05 1.42
N LEU A 33 11.45 -6.75 0.77
CA LEU A 33 11.91 -8.09 1.18
C LEU A 33 12.63 -8.10 2.54
N ASP A 34 13.40 -7.07 2.85
CA ASP A 34 14.17 -6.93 4.09
C ASP A 34 13.71 -5.71 4.93
N SER A 35 12.52 -5.20 4.65
CA SER A 35 11.97 -4.05 5.36
C SER A 35 11.10 -4.49 6.53
N SER A 36 11.12 -3.73 7.63
CA SER A 36 10.13 -3.89 8.70
C SER A 36 8.74 -3.35 8.33
N MET A 37 8.56 -2.90 7.09
CA MET A 37 7.35 -2.23 6.61
C MET A 37 6.25 -3.25 6.33
N ASP A 38 5.07 -3.04 6.89
CA ASP A 38 3.93 -3.95 6.72
C ASP A 38 2.72 -3.20 6.13
N TYR A 39 1.95 -3.90 5.29
CA TYR A 39 0.70 -3.41 4.71
C TYR A 39 -0.46 -3.42 5.74
N LYS A 40 -0.23 -3.89 6.97
CA LYS A 40 -1.19 -3.91 8.12
C LYS A 40 -1.70 -2.56 8.61
N GLY A 41 -1.31 -1.47 7.97
CA GLY A 41 -1.80 -0.12 8.29
C GLY A 41 -1.13 0.51 9.52
N ILE A 42 -0.06 -0.11 10.03
CA ILE A 42 0.80 0.47 11.07
C ILE A 42 1.77 1.48 10.43
N ASP A 43 2.23 1.20 9.20
CA ASP A 43 3.08 2.09 8.42
C ASP A 43 2.25 3.03 7.54
N PHE A 44 2.08 4.28 7.98
CA PHE A 44 1.26 5.26 7.26
C PHE A 44 1.79 5.63 5.87
N LYS A 45 3.05 5.31 5.57
CA LYS A 45 3.63 5.46 4.23
C LYS A 45 3.10 4.40 3.26
N PHE A 46 2.62 3.26 3.78
CA PHE A 46 2.23 2.08 2.99
C PHE A 46 0.88 1.51 3.45
N ILE A 47 -0.21 2.13 2.97
CA ILE A 47 -1.58 1.72 3.29
C ILE A 47 -2.36 1.41 2.00
N PRO A 48 -2.00 0.35 1.26
CA PRO A 48 -2.59 0.05 -0.05
C PRO A 48 -4.08 -0.30 0.00
N PHE A 49 -4.58 -0.77 1.14
CA PHE A 49 -5.96 -1.24 1.29
C PHE A 49 -6.79 -0.46 2.33
N GLY A 50 -6.26 0.65 2.86
CA GLY A 50 -6.91 1.36 3.96
C GLY A 50 -7.23 0.43 5.13
N SER A 51 -8.49 0.48 5.61
CA SER A 51 -9.01 -0.41 6.66
C SER A 51 -9.52 -1.76 6.14
N GLY A 52 -9.50 -2.00 4.81
CA GLY A 52 -10.06 -3.18 4.15
C GLY A 52 -9.04 -4.28 3.82
N ILE A 53 -7.97 -4.38 4.61
CA ILE A 53 -6.79 -5.21 4.32
C ILE A 53 -7.07 -6.68 4.06
N LEU A 54 -7.91 -7.33 4.89
CA LEU A 54 -8.13 -8.76 4.81
C LEU A 54 -8.73 -9.16 3.46
N PHE A 55 -9.75 -8.40 3.03
CA PHE A 55 -10.40 -8.62 1.75
C PHE A 55 -9.50 -8.20 0.58
N GLY A 56 -8.88 -7.02 0.67
CA GLY A 56 -8.00 -6.52 -0.38
C GLY A 56 -6.83 -7.46 -0.69
N MET A 57 -6.20 -8.03 0.35
CA MET A 57 -5.14 -9.02 0.17
C MET A 57 -5.62 -10.29 -0.51
N ALA A 58 -6.77 -10.83 -0.11
CA ALA A 58 -7.34 -12.02 -0.74
C ALA A 58 -7.58 -11.80 -2.24
N THR A 59 -8.06 -10.61 -2.64
CA THR A 59 -8.28 -10.28 -4.05
C THR A 59 -7.01 -10.14 -4.89
N VAL A 60 -5.85 -9.93 -4.28
CA VAL A 60 -4.56 -9.82 -4.99
C VAL A 60 -3.81 -11.15 -4.98
N VAL A 61 -3.73 -11.81 -3.82
CA VAL A 61 -2.92 -13.02 -3.64
C VAL A 61 -3.53 -14.21 -4.36
N LEU A 62 -4.85 -14.40 -4.30
CA LEU A 62 -5.48 -15.57 -4.92
C LEU A 62 -5.32 -15.58 -6.45
N PRO A 63 -5.65 -14.51 -7.19
CA PRO A 63 -5.46 -14.50 -8.64
C PRO A 63 -3.98 -14.57 -9.04
N LEU A 64 -3.09 -13.92 -8.28
CA LEU A 64 -1.65 -13.98 -8.56
C LEU A 64 -1.10 -15.40 -8.38
N ALA A 65 -1.50 -16.10 -7.33
CA ALA A 65 -1.11 -17.48 -7.10
C ALA A 65 -1.62 -18.40 -8.23
N GLN A 66 -2.85 -18.16 -8.71
CA GLN A 66 -3.38 -18.88 -9.87
C GLN A 66 -2.54 -18.61 -11.13
N LEU A 67 -2.17 -17.36 -11.40
CA LEU A 67 -1.37 -17.01 -12.59
C LEU A 67 0.06 -17.55 -12.57
N LEU A 68 0.63 -17.82 -11.39
CA LEU A 68 2.01 -18.29 -11.25
C LEU A 68 2.12 -19.82 -11.21
N TRP A 69 1.04 -20.52 -10.84
CA TRP A 69 1.01 -21.97 -10.71
C TRP A 69 0.44 -22.69 -11.95
N PHE A 70 -0.28 -21.96 -12.80
CA PHE A 70 -0.69 -22.39 -14.14
C PHE A 70 0.26 -21.83 -15.20
#